data_AF-D8FC87-F1
#
_entry.id   AF-D8FC87-F1
#
_cell.length_a   1.000
_cell.length_b   1.000
_cell.length_c   1.000
_cell.angle_alpha   90.00
_cell.angle_beta   90.00
_cell.angle_gamma   90.00
#
_symmetry.space_group_name_H-M   'P 1'
#
loop_
_entity.id
_entity.type
_entity.pdbx_description
1 polymer ?
#
loop_
_entity_poly.entity_id
_entity_poly.type
_entity_poly.pdbx_seq_one_letter_code
_entity_poly.pdbx_strand_id
1 'polypeptide(L)' 'METMHPVQKRIFQQMNPEWKLEIAMSLYHSARELKAAALRTRYPELTEEAIQKMLKEAFLYARD' A
#
# COMPACT_ATOMS: atom_id res chain seq x y z
N MET A 1 14.03 12.85 7.55
CA MET A 1 13.77 11.53 6.92
C MET A 1 15.07 10.79 6.89
N GLU A 2 15.11 9.60 7.47
CA GLU A 2 16.31 8.77 7.44
C GLU A 2 16.55 8.30 6.01
N THR A 3 17.73 8.59 5.46
CA THR A 3 18.09 8.18 4.11
C THR A 3 18.42 6.70 4.10
N MET A 4 18.01 6.00 3.03
CA MET A 4 18.30 4.57 2.83
C MET A 4 19.79 4.26 3.04
N HIS A 5 20.10 3.21 3.80
CA HIS A 5 21.48 2.81 4.08
C HIS A 5 22.22 2.48 2.76
N PRO A 6 23.52 2.82 2.60
CA PRO A 6 24.23 2.64 1.33
C PRO A 6 24.16 1.20 0.76
N VAL A 7 24.14 0.19 1.63
CA VAL A 7 23.98 -1.22 1.23
C VAL A 7 22.59 -1.49 0.63
N GLN A 8 21.52 -0.98 1.26
CA GLN A 8 20.15 -1.13 0.76
C GLN A 8 19.99 -0.45 -0.60
N LYS A 9 20.58 0.74 -0.78
CA LYS A 9 20.59 1.43 -2.07
C LYS A 9 21.28 0.61 -3.15
N ARG A 10 22.44 0.02 -2.86
CA ARG A 10 23.17 -0.84 -3.81
C ARG A 10 22.34 -2.07 -4.19
N ILE A 11 21.76 -2.75 -3.21
CA ILE A 11 20.88 -3.92 -3.44
C ILE A 11 19.72 -3.51 -4.33
N PHE A 12 19.01 -2.42 -4.01
CA PHE A 12 17.89 -1.94 -4.81
C PHE A 12 18.28 -1.56 -6.24
N GLN A 13 19.45 -0.94 -6.43
CA GLN A 13 19.95 -0.62 -7.78
C GLN A 13 20.25 -1.89 -8.59
N GLN A 14 20.73 -2.95 -7.94
CA GLN A 14 21.08 -4.23 -8.57
C GLN A 14 19.91 -5.21 -8.73
N MET A 15 18.77 -4.98 -8.06
CA MET A 15 17.59 -5.83 -8.22
C MET A 15 17.12 -5.86 -9.67
N ASN A 16 16.72 -7.06 -10.11
CA ASN A 16 16.03 -7.27 -11.37
C ASN A 16 14.76 -6.37 -11.43
N PRO A 17 14.55 -5.59 -12.51
CA PRO A 17 13.29 -4.88 -12.78
C PRO A 17 12.02 -5.71 -12.54
N GLU A 18 11.97 -6.98 -12.93
CA GLU A 18 10.80 -7.84 -12.70
C GLU A 18 10.54 -8.03 -11.20
N TRP A 19 11.57 -8.30 -10.41
CA TRP A 19 11.44 -8.40 -8.95
C TRP A 19 11.02 -7.10 -8.29
N LYS A 20 11.49 -5.95 -8.81
CA LYS A 20 11.03 -4.64 -8.31
C LYS A 20 9.53 -4.48 -8.53
N LEU A 21 9.03 -4.88 -9.69
CA LEU A 21 7.61 -4.83 -10.00
C LEU A 21 6.83 -5.76 -9.08
N GLU A 22 7.28 -7.00 -8.89
CA GLU A 22 6.63 -7.96 -7.98
C GLU A 22 6.55 -7.43 -6.55
N ILE A 23 7.63 -6.88 -6.02
CA ILE A 23 7.67 -6.29 -4.68
C ILE A 23 6.74 -5.07 -4.59
N ALA A 24 6.75 -4.19 -5.60
CA ALA A 24 5.87 -3.02 -5.64
C ALA A 24 4.39 -3.43 -5.67
N MET A 25 4.04 -4.45 -6.45
CA MET A 25 2.68 -4.98 -6.52
C MET A 25 2.26 -5.62 -5.20
N SER A 26 3.14 -6.43 -4.58
CA SER A 26 2.89 -7.00 -3.25
C SER A 26 2.62 -5.90 -2.23
N LEU A 27 3.46 -4.86 -2.19
CA LEU A 27 3.29 -3.72 -1.29
C LEU A 27 1.96 -2.98 -1.55
N TYR A 28 1.60 -2.77 -2.82
CA TYR A 28 0.33 -2.15 -3.20
C TYR A 28 -0.88 -2.93 -2.67
N HIS A 29 -0.90 -4.26 -2.83
CA HIS A 29 -1.99 -5.09 -2.35
C HIS A 29 -2.06 -5.13 -0.83
N SER A 30 -0.92 -5.36 -0.14
CA SER A 30 -0.89 -5.40 1.32
C SER A 30 -1.29 -4.07 1.96
N ALA A 31 -0.88 -2.94 1.37
CA ALA A 31 -1.30 -1.62 1.86
C ALA A 31 -2.83 -1.44 1.77
N ARG A 32 -3.45 -1.91 0.68
CA ARG A 32 -4.91 -1.84 0.49
C ARG A 32 -5.65 -2.72 1.49
N GLU A 33 -5.16 -3.93 1.75
CA GLU A 33 -5.73 -4.83 2.74
C GLU A 33 -5.68 -4.23 4.15
N LEU A 34 -4.54 -3.66 4.53
CA LEU A 34 -4.38 -2.99 5.82
C LEU A 34 -5.30 -1.78 5.97
N LYS A 35 -5.39 -0.90 4.95
CA LYS A 35 -6.31 0.25 4.99
C LYS A 35 -7.77 -0.22 5.04
N ALA A 36 -8.15 -1.26 4.30
CA ALA A 36 -9.50 -1.83 4.35
C ALA A 36 -9.84 -2.37 5.75
N ALA A 37 -8.93 -3.13 6.38
CA ALA A 37 -9.11 -3.61 7.75
C ALA A 37 -9.26 -2.47 8.76
N ALA A 38 -8.47 -1.40 8.61
CA ALA A 38 -8.60 -0.20 9.42
C ALA A 38 -9.96 0.50 9.22
N LEU A 39 -10.43 0.61 7.97
CA LEU A 39 -11.73 1.20 7.65
C LEU A 39 -12.88 0.37 8.25
N ARG A 40 -12.85 -0.95 8.12
CA ARG A 40 -13.87 -1.84 8.75
C ARG A 40 -13.90 -1.70 10.26
N THR A 41 -12.72 -1.57 10.88
CA THR A 41 -12.62 -1.39 12.34
C THR A 41 -13.17 -0.03 12.77
N ARG A 42 -12.93 1.01 11.97
CA ARG A 42 -13.34 2.39 12.27
C ARG A 42 -14.83 2.65 11.98
N TYR A 43 -15.39 1.98 11.00
CA TYR A 43 -16.76 2.17 10.51
C TYR A 43 -17.49 0.81 10.37
N PRO A 44 -17.78 0.14 11.50
CA PRO A 44 -18.40 -1.21 11.50
C PRO A 44 -19.82 -1.24 10.92
N GLU A 45 -20.49 -0.08 10.81
CA GLU A 45 -21.83 0.07 10.26
C GLU A 45 -21.86 0.13 8.73
N LEU A 46 -20.72 0.37 8.07
CA LEU A 46 -20.67 0.50 6.63
C LEU A 46 -20.70 -0.87 5.95
N THR A 47 -21.36 -0.92 4.79
CA THR A 47 -21.30 -2.10 3.93
C THR A 47 -19.92 -2.23 3.28
N GLU A 48 -19.59 -3.43 2.82
CA GLU A 48 -18.31 -3.68 2.15
C GLU A 48 -18.16 -2.81 0.89
N GLU A 49 -19.24 -2.54 0.16
CA GLU A 49 -19.23 -1.66 -1.01
C GLU A 49 -18.83 -0.22 -0.66
N ALA A 50 -19.33 0.30 0.46
CA ALA A 50 -18.95 1.62 0.95
C ALA A 50 -17.47 1.66 1.37
N ILE A 51 -16.99 0.61 2.05
CA ILE A 51 -15.56 0.47 2.41
C ILE A 51 -14.69 0.43 1.15
N GLN A 52 -15.06 -0.32 0.12
CA GLN A 52 -14.31 -0.40 -1.14
C GLN A 52 -14.28 0.94 -1.89
N LYS A 53 -15.38 1.71 -1.86
CA LYS A 53 -15.42 3.05 -2.41
C LYS A 53 -14.45 3.99 -1.68
N MET A 54 -14.49 4.00 -0.35
CA MET A 54 -13.57 4.79 0.48
C MET A 54 -12.11 4.40 0.25
N LEU A 55 -11.83 3.10 0.18
CA LEU A 55 -10.49 2.57 -0.11
C LEU A 55 -9.99 3.04 -1.49
N LYS A 56 -10.86 3.03 -2.50
CA LYS A 56 -10.53 3.55 -3.83
C LYS A 56 -10.18 5.04 -3.77
N GLU A 57 -10.99 5.85 -3.09
CA GLU A 57 -10.75 7.29 -2.96
C GLU A 57 -9.47 7.59 -2.17
N ALA A 58 -9.18 6.83 -1.12
CA ALA A 58 -7.95 6.98 -0.33
C ALA A 58 -6.69 6.78 -1.19
N PHE A 59 -6.66 5.72 -2.02
CA PHE A 59 -5.51 5.44 -2.88
C PHE A 59 -5.44 6.32 -4.14
N LEU A 60 -6.58 6.78 -4.66
CA LEU A 60 -6.61 7.61 -5.87
C LEU A 60 -6.36 9.09 -5.58
N TYR A 61 -6.87 9.59 -4.45
CA TYR A 61 -6.85 11.02 -4.11
C TYR A 61 -6.00 11.34 -2.87
N ALA A 62 -5.32 10.36 -2.30
CA ALA A 62 -4.55 10.51 -1.05
C ALA A 62 -5.39 11.13 0.09
N ARG A 63 -6.66 10.71 0.20
CA ARG A 63 -7.59 11.12 1.27
C ARG A 63 -7.57 10.14 2.43
N ASP A 64 -7.73 10.65 3.66
CA ASP A 64 -7.64 9.86 4.89
C ASP A 64 -8.97 9.38 5.46
#